data_AF-A0A3D5KV52-F1
#
_entry.id   AF-A0A3D5KV52-F1
#
_cell.length_a   1.000
_cell.length_b   1.000
_cell.length_c   1.000
_cell.angle_alpha   90.00
_cell.angle_beta   90.00
_cell.angle_gamma   90.00
#
_symmetry.space_group_name_H-M   'P 1'
#
loop_
_entity.id
_entity.type
_entity.pdbx_description
1 polymer ?
#
loop_
_entity_poly.entity_id
_entity_poly.type
_entity_poly.pdbx_seq_one_letter_code
_entity_poly.pdbx_strand_id
1 'polypeptide(L)'
;MATRREVLKLGAVGTGITLLAPKLGMADLVFPDGFRQSILDNPSPPVTPFVVPLNVMPIAKTVRESFLTTPEGGGTPVDPHRHQRFNEFKPKKFYVNYIEEFLWQYHTDPPYNTGSWAWGFREPGMKTGITPGLSFHAKYGEPVFLRRINNLPPVGSANVGFALPSTTIHLHNGHTASESDGIPQDFFNPGEHWDHHYANFPAGFDEREIMTTLWYHDHRENFTAPNVYAGLNGFYLLFDEKDANDETKKGTFQLPSGKYDVPLVLHDVQFDQNGQPVWDFSDPSPTVDKNGDFIASEMYTTFGMLGDRFTVNRIIQPYFKVEARKYRFRILNGGPSRLYQLYLQKEGTPDKFDPLVVISTDGNLLPAPIVADHISLGVAQRHDIIIDFSKYQPGDFVYLVNRIEMRND
;
A
#
# COMPACT_ATOMS: atom_id res chain seq x y z
N MET A 1 13.98 -28.58 -0.12
CA MET A 1 12.98 -27.96 -1.01
C MET A 1 11.61 -28.17 -0.41
N ALA A 2 10.92 -27.09 -0.06
CA ALA A 2 9.54 -27.18 0.41
C ALA A 2 8.64 -27.65 -0.74
N THR A 3 7.78 -28.62 -0.47
CA THR A 3 6.82 -29.16 -1.41
C THR A 3 5.70 -28.15 -1.67
N ARG A 4 5.04 -28.24 -2.83
CA ARG A 4 3.90 -27.39 -3.21
C ARG A 4 2.77 -27.39 -2.17
N ARG A 5 2.66 -28.46 -1.37
CA ARG A 5 1.71 -28.61 -0.26
C ARG A 5 2.14 -27.87 1.02
N GLU A 6 3.44 -27.64 1.22
CA GLU A 6 3.99 -26.85 2.33
C GLU A 6 3.86 -25.34 2.06
N VAL A 7 4.00 -24.90 0.81
CA VAL A 7 3.76 -23.50 0.39
C VAL A 7 2.29 -23.11 0.55
N LEU A 8 1.36 -24.00 0.20
CA LEU A 8 -0.08 -23.77 0.41
C LEU A 8 -0.49 -23.76 1.89
N LYS A 9 0.24 -24.48 2.75
CA LYS A 9 0.02 -24.43 4.21
C LYS A 9 0.59 -23.17 4.83
N LEU A 10 1.68 -22.61 4.31
CA LEU A 10 2.19 -21.29 4.72
C LEU A 10 1.21 -20.16 4.40
N GLY A 11 0.50 -20.24 3.26
CA GLY A 11 -0.58 -19.31 2.92
C GLY A 11 -1.86 -19.45 3.76
N ALA A 12 -2.09 -20.62 4.40
CA ALA A 12 -3.28 -20.89 5.19
C ALA A 12 -3.05 -20.93 6.72
N VAL A 13 -1.79 -20.94 7.18
CA VAL A 13 -1.38 -21.01 8.60
C VAL A 13 -0.54 -19.78 8.98
N GLY A 14 -0.88 -18.61 8.42
CA GLY A 14 -0.22 -17.33 8.72
C GLY A 14 -0.49 -16.77 10.12
N THR A 15 -1.23 -17.47 10.98
CA THR A 15 -1.85 -16.90 12.19
C THR A 15 -1.15 -17.21 13.52
N GLY A 16 0.00 -17.91 13.55
CA GLY A 16 0.63 -18.23 14.86
C GLY A 16 2.13 -18.48 14.91
N ILE A 17 2.83 -18.65 13.79
CA ILE A 17 4.25 -19.04 13.80
C ILE A 17 5.21 -17.84 13.65
N THR A 18 4.73 -16.68 13.23
CA THR A 18 5.57 -15.49 12.97
C THR A 18 6.15 -14.82 14.23
N LEU A 19 5.60 -15.07 15.42
CA LEU A 19 6.18 -14.59 16.70
C LEU A 19 7.40 -15.40 17.17
N LEU A 20 7.65 -16.58 16.61
CA LEU A 20 8.73 -17.48 17.02
C LEU A 20 9.50 -18.07 15.83
N ALA A 21 9.36 -17.52 14.63
CA ALA A 21 10.06 -18.03 13.46
C ALA A 21 11.59 -17.90 13.68
N PRO A 22 12.35 -19.01 13.65
CA PRO A 22 13.81 -18.92 13.63
C PRO A 22 14.23 -18.14 12.38
N LYS A 23 15.34 -17.38 12.45
CA LYS A 23 15.96 -16.63 11.34
C LYS A 23 15.81 -17.41 10.02
N LEU A 24 14.74 -17.17 9.27
CA LEU A 24 14.57 -17.74 7.96
C LEU A 24 15.55 -17.00 7.08
N GLY A 25 16.44 -17.77 6.45
CA GLY A 25 17.70 -17.33 5.88
C GLY A 25 17.60 -16.07 5.05
N MET A 26 18.59 -15.20 5.27
CA MET A 26 18.97 -14.10 4.40
C MET A 26 18.96 -14.61 2.96
N ALA A 27 18.02 -14.16 2.13
CA ALA A 27 18.04 -14.47 0.72
C ALA A 27 19.08 -13.53 0.09
N ASP A 28 20.30 -14.03 -0.11
CA ASP A 28 21.28 -13.35 -0.96
C ASP A 28 20.63 -13.19 -2.35
N LEU A 29 20.38 -11.94 -2.76
CA LEU A 29 19.90 -11.62 -4.10
C LEU A 29 21.05 -11.93 -5.07
N VAL A 30 21.01 -13.05 -5.78
CA VAL A 30 22.09 -13.41 -6.73
C VAL A 30 21.79 -12.77 -8.09
N PHE A 31 22.67 -11.90 -8.54
CA PHE A 31 22.58 -11.29 -9.88
C PHE A 31 23.39 -12.11 -10.88
N PRO A 32 23.06 -12.05 -12.20
CA PRO A 32 23.89 -12.65 -13.23
C PRO A 32 25.35 -12.18 -13.14
N ASP A 33 26.30 -13.05 -13.48
CA ASP A 33 27.73 -12.70 -13.49
C ASP A 33 27.99 -11.44 -14.34
N GLY A 34 28.59 -10.42 -13.72
CA GLY A 34 28.88 -9.13 -14.36
C GLY A 34 27.75 -8.10 -14.27
N PHE A 35 26.56 -8.45 -13.77
CA PHE A 35 25.54 -7.46 -13.40
C PHE A 35 25.86 -6.88 -12.03
N ARG A 36 25.99 -5.56 -11.95
CA ARG A 36 26.09 -4.81 -10.71
C ARG A 36 24.82 -3.99 -10.58
N GLN A 37 24.10 -4.11 -9.46
CA GLN A 37 22.85 -3.37 -9.37
C GLN A 37 23.12 -1.88 -9.34
N SER A 38 22.19 -1.13 -9.92
CA SER A 38 22.24 0.31 -10.03
C SER A 38 22.41 0.99 -8.68
N ILE A 39 21.94 0.43 -7.57
CA ILE A 39 22.14 0.99 -6.22
C ILE A 39 23.63 1.05 -5.82
N LEU A 40 24.45 0.12 -6.31
CA LEU A 40 25.89 0.06 -6.04
C LEU A 40 26.70 0.92 -7.00
N ASP A 41 26.25 1.04 -8.25
CA ASP A 41 26.92 1.85 -9.27
C ASP A 41 26.53 3.34 -9.20
N ASN A 42 25.26 3.60 -8.92
CA ASN A 42 24.60 4.91 -8.96
C ASN A 42 23.61 5.03 -7.78
N PRO A 43 24.11 5.17 -6.54
CA PRO A 43 23.24 5.34 -5.38
C PRO A 43 22.38 6.60 -5.51
N SER A 44 21.19 6.57 -4.93
CA SER A 44 20.28 7.71 -4.92
C SER A 44 20.94 8.93 -4.26
N PRO A 45 20.68 10.16 -4.74
CA PRO A 45 21.20 11.38 -4.11
C PRO A 45 20.91 11.44 -2.60
N PRO A 46 21.86 11.93 -1.78
CA PRO A 46 21.67 12.02 -0.33
C PRO A 46 20.55 13.00 0.04
N VAL A 47 19.91 12.76 1.18
CA VAL A 47 18.91 13.68 1.78
C VAL A 47 19.14 13.82 3.28
N THR A 48 18.66 14.92 3.83
CA THR A 48 18.56 15.13 5.28
C THR A 48 17.34 14.39 5.80
N PRO A 49 17.48 13.31 6.61
CA PRO A 49 16.33 12.56 7.07
C PRO A 49 15.51 13.35 8.11
N PHE A 50 14.22 13.04 8.23
CA PHE A 50 13.32 13.53 9.28
C PHE A 50 13.08 15.05 9.29
N VAL A 51 13.24 15.73 8.15
CA VAL A 51 12.96 17.18 8.00
C VAL A 51 11.67 17.49 7.24
N VAL A 52 11.07 16.49 6.59
CA VAL A 52 9.79 16.61 5.86
C VAL A 52 8.68 15.94 6.68
N PRO A 53 7.52 16.58 6.85
CA PRO A 53 6.40 15.96 7.57
C PRO A 53 5.85 14.76 6.79
N LEU A 54 5.35 13.76 7.53
CA LEU A 54 4.64 12.62 6.97
C LEU A 54 3.44 13.08 6.15
N ASN A 55 3.31 12.53 4.94
CA ASN A 55 2.09 12.63 4.16
C ASN A 55 1.01 11.74 4.80
N VAL A 56 -0.08 12.32 5.31
CA VAL A 56 -1.25 11.58 5.79
C VAL A 56 -2.31 11.64 4.70
N MET A 57 -2.60 10.51 4.06
CA MET A 57 -3.54 10.49 2.93
C MET A 57 -4.93 10.98 3.36
N PRO A 58 -5.60 11.80 2.53
CA PRO A 58 -6.95 12.23 2.80
C PRO A 58 -7.94 11.06 2.71
N ILE A 59 -9.07 11.20 3.40
CA ILE A 59 -10.17 10.25 3.32
C ILE A 59 -10.92 10.44 2.00
N ALA A 60 -11.17 9.33 1.30
CA ALA A 60 -11.92 9.28 0.05
C ALA A 60 -13.33 9.87 0.20
N LYS A 61 -13.77 10.67 -0.77
CA LYS A 61 -15.06 11.37 -0.77
C LYS A 61 -16.04 10.73 -1.74
N THR A 62 -17.27 10.58 -1.27
CA THR A 62 -18.36 10.05 -2.09
C THR A 62 -18.84 11.07 -3.11
N VAL A 63 -19.27 10.57 -4.28
CA VAL A 63 -20.08 11.31 -5.25
C VAL A 63 -21.54 10.87 -5.17
N ARG A 64 -22.43 11.61 -5.84
CA ARG A 64 -23.80 11.13 -6.11
C ARG A 64 -23.74 10.09 -7.23
N GLU A 65 -24.62 9.09 -7.20
CA GLU A 65 -24.74 8.11 -8.28
C GLU A 65 -24.92 8.76 -9.66
N SER A 66 -25.73 9.83 -9.73
CA SER A 66 -25.95 10.61 -10.96
C SER A 66 -24.68 11.24 -11.55
N PHE A 67 -23.58 11.32 -10.78
CA PHE A 67 -22.30 11.78 -11.29
C PHE A 67 -21.71 10.79 -12.30
N LEU A 68 -21.95 9.48 -12.15
CA LEU A 68 -21.39 8.44 -13.03
C LEU A 68 -21.81 8.60 -14.50
N THR A 69 -22.98 9.20 -14.75
CA THR A 69 -23.48 9.47 -16.10
C THR A 69 -22.95 10.77 -16.71
N THR A 70 -22.21 11.60 -15.97
CA THR A 70 -21.55 12.78 -16.55
C THR A 70 -20.25 12.36 -17.25
N PRO A 71 -19.72 13.16 -18.20
CA PRO A 71 -18.43 12.88 -18.83
C PRO A 71 -17.31 12.66 -17.80
N GLU A 72 -17.28 13.46 -16.74
CA GLU A 72 -16.28 13.37 -15.68
C GLU A 72 -16.47 12.13 -14.79
N GLY A 73 -17.67 11.56 -14.72
CA GLY A 73 -17.95 10.31 -14.02
C GLY A 73 -17.82 9.05 -14.87
N GLY A 74 -17.29 9.16 -16.10
CA GLY A 74 -17.12 8.03 -17.02
C GLY A 74 -18.28 7.84 -18.01
N GLY A 75 -19.32 8.65 -17.93
CA GLY A 75 -20.35 8.80 -18.96
C GLY A 75 -21.36 7.66 -19.08
N THR A 76 -21.31 6.65 -18.21
CA THR A 76 -22.18 5.46 -18.26
C THR A 76 -22.91 5.27 -16.94
N PRO A 77 -24.17 4.79 -16.96
CA PRO A 77 -24.86 4.41 -15.73
C PRO A 77 -24.22 3.18 -15.09
N VAL A 78 -24.58 2.89 -13.85
CA VAL A 78 -24.25 1.61 -13.20
C VAL A 78 -24.90 0.48 -13.99
N ASP A 79 -24.16 -0.61 -14.20
CA ASP A 79 -24.68 -1.86 -14.78
C ASP A 79 -24.76 -2.97 -13.70
N PRO A 80 -25.95 -3.19 -13.10
CA PRO A 80 -26.16 -4.23 -12.09
C PRO A 80 -25.85 -5.65 -12.58
N HIS A 81 -25.92 -5.91 -13.90
CA HIS A 81 -25.75 -7.26 -14.45
C HIS A 81 -24.28 -7.68 -14.52
N ARG A 82 -23.36 -6.72 -14.42
CA ARG A 82 -21.92 -6.99 -14.35
C ARG A 82 -21.46 -7.41 -12.95
N HIS A 83 -22.31 -7.29 -11.93
CA HIS A 83 -21.92 -7.47 -10.54
C HIS A 83 -22.73 -8.57 -9.84
N GLN A 84 -22.03 -9.54 -9.28
CA GLN A 84 -22.61 -10.62 -8.51
C GLN A 84 -23.34 -10.07 -7.28
N ARG A 85 -24.56 -10.56 -7.07
CA ARG A 85 -25.39 -10.21 -5.91
C ARG A 85 -25.64 -8.69 -5.76
N PHE A 86 -25.56 -7.92 -6.83
CA PHE A 86 -25.78 -6.47 -6.81
C PHE A 86 -27.11 -6.08 -6.17
N ASN A 87 -28.19 -6.79 -6.50
CA ASN A 87 -29.53 -6.52 -5.97
C ASN A 87 -29.67 -6.81 -4.46
N GLU A 88 -28.83 -7.69 -3.92
CA GLU A 88 -28.77 -7.98 -2.49
C GLU A 88 -27.93 -6.94 -1.75
N PHE A 89 -26.78 -6.57 -2.33
CA PHE A 89 -25.86 -5.59 -1.75
C PHE A 89 -25.90 -4.27 -2.51
N LYS A 90 -27.07 -3.63 -2.58
CA LYS A 90 -27.21 -2.36 -3.30
C LYS A 90 -26.23 -1.31 -2.76
N PRO A 91 -25.45 -0.64 -3.63
CA PRO A 91 -24.50 0.39 -3.20
C PRO A 91 -25.16 1.49 -2.37
N LYS A 92 -24.56 1.79 -1.21
CA LYS A 92 -24.93 2.93 -0.36
C LYS A 92 -24.02 4.14 -0.58
N LYS A 93 -22.82 3.91 -1.10
CA LYS A 93 -21.80 4.92 -1.37
C LYS A 93 -21.23 4.72 -2.76
N PHE A 94 -20.98 5.84 -3.44
CA PHE A 94 -20.42 5.88 -4.78
C PHE A 94 -19.14 6.69 -4.76
N TYR A 95 -18.11 6.21 -5.45
CA TYR A 95 -16.82 6.87 -5.58
C TYR A 95 -16.38 6.87 -7.04
N VAL A 96 -15.62 7.90 -7.40
CA VAL A 96 -14.90 7.97 -8.67
C VAL A 96 -13.44 8.28 -8.36
N ASN A 97 -12.52 7.48 -8.92
CA ASN A 97 -11.09 7.75 -8.87
C ASN A 97 -10.55 7.82 -10.30
N TYR A 98 -9.80 8.88 -10.60
CA TYR A 98 -8.98 8.97 -11.79
C TYR A 98 -7.60 8.39 -11.47
N ILE A 99 -7.14 7.45 -12.27
CA ILE A 99 -5.78 6.95 -12.23
C ILE A 99 -4.96 7.82 -13.18
N GLU A 100 -3.93 8.50 -12.68
CA GLU A 100 -3.22 9.51 -13.49
C GLU A 100 -1.73 9.60 -13.14
N GLU A 101 -0.98 10.16 -14.08
CA GLU A 101 0.43 10.48 -13.95
C GLU A 101 0.61 11.94 -13.55
N PHE A 102 1.48 12.20 -12.57
CA PHE A 102 1.77 13.55 -12.06
C PHE A 102 3.16 13.61 -11.40
N LEU A 103 3.62 14.82 -11.07
CA LEU A 103 4.85 15.01 -10.29
C LEU A 103 4.56 14.91 -8.80
N TRP A 104 5.18 13.94 -8.12
CA TRP A 104 5.16 13.77 -6.69
C TRP A 104 6.48 14.20 -6.06
N GLN A 105 6.42 14.98 -4.98
CA GLN A 105 7.62 15.44 -4.29
C GLN A 105 7.96 14.50 -3.11
N TYR A 106 8.98 13.67 -3.27
CA TYR A 106 9.43 12.72 -2.23
C TYR A 106 10.20 13.38 -1.07
N HIS A 107 10.85 14.52 -1.31
CA HIS A 107 11.63 15.25 -0.30
C HIS A 107 11.82 16.74 -0.68
N THR A 108 12.24 17.57 0.28
CA THR A 108 12.50 19.01 0.05
C THR A 108 13.94 19.33 -0.38
N ASP A 109 14.83 18.35 -0.29
CA ASP A 109 16.23 18.49 -0.71
C ASP A 109 16.35 18.24 -2.22
N PRO A 110 17.28 18.91 -2.93
CA PRO A 110 17.59 18.58 -4.31
C PRO A 110 18.14 17.15 -4.46
N PRO A 111 17.85 16.46 -5.58
CA PRO A 111 17.01 16.90 -6.70
C PRO A 111 15.50 16.65 -6.50
N TYR A 112 15.11 15.95 -5.43
CA TYR A 112 13.72 15.52 -5.17
C TYR A 112 12.72 16.67 -5.06
N ASN A 113 13.18 17.86 -4.68
CA ASN A 113 12.37 19.06 -4.56
C ASN A 113 11.73 19.54 -5.88
N THR A 114 12.24 19.07 -7.02
CA THR A 114 11.68 19.37 -8.35
C THR A 114 10.49 18.47 -8.71
N GLY A 115 10.27 17.41 -7.93
CA GLY A 115 9.22 16.42 -8.18
C GLY A 115 9.69 15.27 -9.06
N SER A 116 9.09 14.11 -8.79
CA SER A 116 9.34 12.85 -9.48
C SER A 116 8.09 12.42 -10.19
N TRP A 117 8.19 11.92 -11.42
CA TRP A 117 7.05 11.32 -12.08
C TRP A 117 6.58 10.09 -11.31
N ALA A 118 5.28 10.08 -11.01
CA ALA A 118 4.61 9.02 -10.27
C ALA A 118 3.19 8.84 -10.81
N TRP A 119 2.62 7.69 -10.52
CA TRP A 119 1.21 7.42 -10.72
C TRP A 119 0.48 7.43 -9.39
N GLY A 120 -0.83 7.62 -9.45
CA GLY A 120 -1.65 7.60 -8.26
C GLY A 120 -3.10 7.87 -8.59
N PHE A 121 -3.81 8.40 -7.60
CA PHE A 121 -5.25 8.55 -7.67
C PHE A 121 -5.66 9.98 -7.44
N ARG A 122 -6.67 10.44 -8.17
CA ARG A 122 -7.31 11.74 -7.98
C ARG A 122 -8.81 11.55 -7.84
N GLU A 123 -9.45 12.31 -6.95
CA GLU A 123 -10.90 12.39 -6.88
C GLU A 123 -11.46 13.61 -7.62
N PRO A 124 -12.76 13.60 -7.96
CA PRO A 124 -13.45 14.80 -8.42
C PRO A 124 -13.22 15.99 -7.49
N GLY A 125 -12.81 17.12 -8.07
CA GLY A 125 -12.52 18.36 -7.34
C GLY A 125 -11.10 18.48 -6.77
N MET A 126 -10.27 17.43 -6.82
CA MET A 126 -8.83 17.57 -6.59
C MET A 126 -8.15 18.15 -7.83
N LYS A 127 -7.08 18.94 -7.62
CA LYS A 127 -6.30 19.55 -8.72
C LYS A 127 -5.26 18.62 -9.32
N THR A 128 -4.67 17.77 -8.49
CA THR A 128 -3.62 16.81 -8.84
C THR A 128 -3.86 15.51 -8.07
N GLY A 129 -3.35 14.40 -8.59
CA GLY A 129 -3.37 13.11 -7.93
C GLY A 129 -2.51 13.07 -6.67
N ILE A 130 -2.65 11.96 -5.94
CA ILE A 130 -1.88 11.67 -4.73
C ILE A 130 -1.40 10.21 -4.75
N THR A 131 -0.21 9.99 -4.19
CA THR A 131 0.33 8.66 -3.90
C THR A 131 0.94 8.63 -2.48
N PRO A 132 0.66 7.62 -1.64
CA PRO A 132 -0.39 6.61 -1.82
C PRO A 132 -1.76 7.26 -2.02
N GLY A 133 -2.66 6.51 -2.64
CA GLY A 133 -4.02 6.96 -2.92
C GLY A 133 -4.83 7.25 -1.65
N LEU A 134 -6.00 7.86 -1.86
CA LEU A 134 -6.90 8.23 -0.77
C LEU A 134 -7.29 7.01 0.07
N SER A 135 -7.42 7.22 1.38
CA SER A 135 -7.86 6.20 2.32
C SER A 135 -9.38 6.07 2.29
N PHE A 136 -9.90 4.90 1.94
CA PHE A 136 -11.33 4.63 2.07
C PHE A 136 -11.67 4.33 3.53
N HIS A 137 -12.68 5.00 4.07
CA HIS A 137 -13.28 4.66 5.36
C HIS A 137 -14.66 4.06 5.08
N ALA A 138 -14.72 2.73 5.08
CA ALA A 138 -15.91 1.95 4.80
C ALA A 138 -16.43 1.26 6.07
N LYS A 139 -17.67 0.76 6.02
CA LYS A 139 -18.25 -0.01 7.11
C LYS A 139 -18.83 -1.31 6.60
N TYR A 140 -18.73 -2.36 7.41
CA TYR A 140 -19.48 -3.58 7.17
C TYR A 140 -20.98 -3.28 7.09
N GLY A 141 -21.66 -3.88 6.11
CA GLY A 141 -23.08 -3.59 5.83
C GLY A 141 -23.32 -2.28 5.05
N GLU A 142 -22.27 -1.59 4.61
CA GLU A 142 -22.34 -0.48 3.66
C GLU A 142 -21.67 -0.86 2.32
N PRO A 143 -22.39 -1.49 1.38
CA PRO A 143 -21.86 -1.76 0.05
C PRO A 143 -21.41 -0.48 -0.66
N VAL A 144 -20.28 -0.58 -1.35
CA VAL A 144 -19.63 0.51 -2.09
C VAL A 144 -19.59 0.19 -3.57
N PHE A 145 -19.91 1.19 -4.38
CA PHE A 145 -19.61 1.19 -5.81
C PHE A 145 -18.47 2.18 -6.09
N LEU A 146 -17.40 1.71 -6.71
CA LEU A 146 -16.22 2.51 -7.03
C LEU A 146 -15.91 2.38 -8.52
N ARG A 147 -16.03 3.49 -9.25
CA ARG A 147 -15.55 3.58 -10.63
C ARG A 147 -14.12 4.11 -10.66
N ARG A 148 -13.23 3.37 -11.31
CA ARG A 148 -11.85 3.79 -11.57
C ARG A 148 -11.69 4.09 -13.05
N ILE A 149 -11.33 5.33 -13.38
CA ILE A 149 -11.15 5.80 -14.74
C ILE A 149 -9.64 5.90 -15.00
N ASN A 150 -9.15 5.23 -16.04
CA ASN A 150 -7.74 5.24 -16.38
C ASN A 150 -7.42 6.44 -17.28
N ASN A 151 -6.82 7.47 -16.69
CA ASN A 151 -6.33 8.66 -17.39
C ASN A 151 -4.80 8.65 -17.54
N LEU A 152 -4.15 7.49 -17.39
CA LEU A 152 -2.72 7.37 -17.66
C LEU A 152 -2.45 7.65 -19.15
N PRO A 153 -1.23 8.09 -19.51
CA PRO A 153 -0.85 8.27 -20.91
C PRO A 153 -0.92 6.94 -21.67
N PRO A 154 -1.10 6.97 -23.01
CA PRO A 154 -0.94 5.79 -23.85
C PRO A 154 0.42 5.10 -23.63
N VAL A 155 0.46 3.78 -23.85
CA VAL A 155 1.71 3.00 -23.74
C VAL A 155 2.81 3.64 -24.60
N GLY A 156 4.01 3.80 -24.03
CA GLY A 156 5.15 4.45 -24.68
C GLY A 156 5.15 5.98 -24.65
N SER A 157 4.12 6.61 -24.06
CA SER A 157 4.03 8.08 -23.92
C SER A 157 4.09 8.56 -22.47
N ALA A 158 4.11 7.64 -21.50
CA ALA A 158 4.20 7.97 -20.07
C ALA A 158 5.61 8.42 -19.69
N ASN A 159 5.71 9.34 -18.74
CA ASN A 159 6.99 9.74 -18.16
C ASN A 159 7.54 8.67 -17.21
N VAL A 160 6.65 7.94 -16.52
CA VAL A 160 7.02 6.70 -15.82
C VAL A 160 7.19 5.59 -16.86
N GLY A 161 8.42 5.43 -17.34
CA GLY A 161 8.73 4.50 -18.44
C GLY A 161 8.61 3.01 -18.07
N PHE A 162 8.94 2.65 -16.83
CA PHE A 162 9.07 1.25 -16.37
C PHE A 162 7.75 0.54 -16.07
N ALA A 163 6.63 1.25 -16.09
CA ALA A 163 5.33 0.73 -15.72
C ALA A 163 4.42 0.64 -16.96
N LEU A 164 3.39 -0.20 -16.89
CA LEU A 164 2.43 -0.37 -17.98
C LEU A 164 1.16 0.41 -17.65
N PRO A 165 0.72 1.39 -18.47
CA PRO A 165 -0.45 2.22 -18.17
C PRO A 165 -1.79 1.47 -18.36
N SER A 166 -1.76 0.15 -18.21
CA SER A 166 -2.89 -0.76 -18.17
C SER A 166 -2.95 -1.35 -16.76
N THR A 167 -4.13 -1.35 -16.14
CA THR A 167 -4.27 -1.55 -14.70
C THR A 167 -5.46 -2.41 -14.35
N THR A 168 -5.37 -3.11 -13.23
CA THR A 168 -6.49 -3.73 -12.53
C THR A 168 -6.24 -3.57 -11.04
N ILE A 169 -7.23 -3.13 -10.28
CA ILE A 169 -7.01 -2.82 -8.86
C ILE A 169 -7.58 -3.94 -8.00
N HIS A 170 -6.71 -4.60 -7.25
CA HIS A 170 -7.08 -5.60 -6.26
C HIS A 170 -7.35 -4.94 -4.91
N LEU A 171 -8.47 -5.28 -4.28
CA LEU A 171 -8.74 -4.95 -2.87
C LEU A 171 -8.28 -6.11 -1.99
N HIS A 172 -7.04 -6.00 -1.50
CA HIS A 172 -6.36 -7.07 -0.79
C HIS A 172 -7.03 -7.40 0.55
N ASN A 173 -7.30 -8.70 0.75
CA ASN A 173 -8.14 -9.29 1.82
C ASN A 173 -9.62 -8.93 1.77
N GLY A 174 -10.08 -8.19 0.76
CA GLY A 174 -11.50 -7.95 0.57
C GLY A 174 -12.21 -9.24 0.16
N HIS A 175 -13.26 -9.62 0.89
CA HIS A 175 -14.18 -10.64 0.38
C HIS A 175 -15.06 -10.03 -0.70
N THR A 176 -14.60 -10.12 -1.94
CA THR A 176 -15.23 -9.48 -3.10
C THR A 176 -15.61 -10.50 -4.16
N ALA A 177 -16.52 -10.12 -5.05
CA ALA A 177 -16.84 -10.92 -6.23
C ALA A 177 -15.69 -10.83 -7.25
N SER A 178 -15.53 -11.87 -8.08
CA SER A 178 -14.39 -12.01 -9.00
C SER A 178 -14.16 -10.79 -9.89
N GLU A 179 -15.22 -10.20 -10.42
CA GLU A 179 -15.16 -9.01 -11.28
C GLU A 179 -14.72 -7.73 -10.55
N SER A 180 -14.76 -7.73 -9.22
CA SER A 180 -14.34 -6.61 -8.37
C SER A 180 -13.05 -6.90 -7.61
N ASP A 181 -12.56 -8.15 -7.68
CA ASP A 181 -11.38 -8.61 -6.95
C ASP A 181 -10.08 -8.11 -7.57
N GLY A 182 -10.07 -7.70 -8.84
CA GLY A 182 -8.84 -7.25 -9.51
C GLY A 182 -8.00 -8.41 -10.02
N ILE A 183 -8.64 -9.37 -10.69
CA ILE A 183 -7.98 -10.50 -11.35
C ILE A 183 -6.91 -9.94 -12.31
N PRO A 184 -5.66 -10.46 -12.29
CA PRO A 184 -4.55 -9.88 -13.06
C PRO A 184 -4.79 -9.73 -14.58
N GLN A 185 -5.67 -10.55 -15.12
CA GLN A 185 -6.04 -10.61 -16.54
C GLN A 185 -7.27 -9.75 -16.87
N ASP A 186 -8.02 -9.28 -15.87
CA ASP A 186 -9.18 -8.39 -16.02
C ASP A 186 -8.74 -6.95 -15.81
N PHE A 187 -8.02 -6.42 -16.80
CA PHE A 187 -7.46 -5.07 -16.77
C PHE A 187 -8.16 -4.14 -17.76
N PHE A 188 -7.93 -2.84 -17.57
CA PHE A 188 -8.45 -1.78 -18.41
C PHE A 188 -7.35 -0.79 -18.78
N ASN A 189 -7.44 -0.28 -20.00
CA ASN A 189 -6.43 0.53 -20.67
C ASN A 189 -6.71 2.03 -20.51
N PRO A 190 -5.76 2.89 -20.90
CA PRO A 190 -5.99 4.33 -20.94
C PRO A 190 -7.25 4.70 -21.71
N GLY A 191 -8.09 5.56 -21.12
CA GLY A 191 -9.38 5.98 -21.66
C GLY A 191 -10.56 5.08 -21.26
N GLU A 192 -10.31 3.93 -20.64
CA GLU A 192 -11.33 3.01 -20.15
C GLU A 192 -11.61 3.22 -18.65
N HIS A 193 -12.68 2.61 -18.14
CA HIS A 193 -12.96 2.55 -16.72
C HIS A 193 -13.37 1.15 -16.28
N TRP A 194 -13.14 0.87 -15.00
CA TRP A 194 -13.60 -0.34 -14.34
C TRP A 194 -14.47 0.00 -13.14
N ASP A 195 -15.55 -0.76 -12.98
CA ASP A 195 -16.48 -0.63 -11.88
C ASP A 195 -16.23 -1.74 -10.87
N HIS A 196 -15.98 -1.38 -9.62
CA HIS A 196 -15.86 -2.31 -8.50
C HIS A 196 -17.08 -2.19 -7.61
N HIS A 197 -17.66 -3.34 -7.28
CA HIS A 197 -18.75 -3.48 -6.33
C HIS A 197 -18.24 -4.21 -5.09
N TYR A 198 -17.93 -3.46 -4.04
CA TYR A 198 -17.50 -4.00 -2.76
C TYR A 198 -18.70 -4.14 -1.84
N ALA A 199 -19.18 -5.37 -1.67
CA ALA A 199 -20.35 -5.65 -0.87
C ALA A 199 -20.14 -5.41 0.64
N ASN A 200 -18.89 -5.35 1.10
CA ASN A 200 -18.51 -5.06 2.50
C ASN A 200 -19.27 -5.92 3.51
N PHE A 201 -19.21 -7.23 3.31
CA PHE A 201 -19.74 -8.23 4.24
C PHE A 201 -18.63 -9.23 4.57
N PRO A 202 -18.65 -9.84 5.76
CA PRO A 202 -17.63 -10.82 6.12
C PRO A 202 -17.80 -12.10 5.29
N ALA A 203 -16.68 -12.77 5.01
CA ALA A 203 -16.70 -14.03 4.27
C ALA A 203 -17.60 -15.04 4.96
N GLY A 204 -18.49 -15.69 4.19
CA GLY A 204 -19.44 -16.67 4.72
C GLY A 204 -20.46 -16.11 5.73
N PHE A 205 -20.60 -14.78 5.86
CA PHE A 205 -21.36 -14.11 6.92
C PHE A 205 -20.86 -14.43 8.34
N ASP A 206 -19.57 -14.78 8.47
CA ASP A 206 -18.95 -15.13 9.74
C ASP A 206 -18.26 -13.90 10.37
N GLU A 207 -18.71 -13.48 11.54
CA GLU A 207 -18.11 -12.34 12.26
C GLU A 207 -16.61 -12.54 12.58
N ARG A 208 -16.12 -13.78 12.56
CA ARG A 208 -14.70 -14.10 12.75
C ARG A 208 -13.83 -13.72 11.54
N GLU A 209 -14.44 -13.53 10.37
CA GLU A 209 -13.78 -13.15 9.12
C GLU A 209 -13.75 -11.61 8.92
N ILE A 210 -14.01 -10.83 9.98
CA ILE A 210 -13.94 -9.37 9.97
C ILE A 210 -12.49 -8.88 9.84
N MET A 211 -12.27 -8.03 8.83
CA MET A 211 -11.02 -7.38 8.46
C MET A 211 -11.14 -5.87 8.72
N THR A 212 -10.11 -5.24 9.28
CA THR A 212 -10.06 -3.81 9.62
C THR A 212 -9.11 -3.00 8.72
N THR A 213 -7.95 -3.56 8.39
CA THR A 213 -6.91 -2.88 7.60
C THR A 213 -6.67 -3.61 6.29
N LEU A 214 -7.42 -3.21 5.27
CA LEU A 214 -7.22 -3.63 3.89
C LEU A 214 -6.44 -2.55 3.16
N TRP A 215 -5.95 -2.90 1.98
CA TRP A 215 -5.30 -1.98 1.07
C TRP A 215 -5.69 -2.35 -0.35
N TYR A 216 -5.70 -1.37 -1.24
CA TYR A 216 -5.91 -1.60 -2.66
C TYR A 216 -4.63 -1.31 -3.41
N HIS A 217 -4.37 -2.06 -4.48
CA HIS A 217 -3.17 -1.89 -5.29
C HIS A 217 -3.36 -2.41 -6.71
N ASP A 218 -2.53 -1.96 -7.64
CA ASP A 218 -2.49 -2.56 -8.96
C ASP A 218 -2.12 -4.05 -8.87
N HIS A 219 -2.74 -4.85 -9.72
CA HIS A 219 -2.56 -6.29 -9.79
C HIS A 219 -2.41 -6.77 -11.24
N ARG A 220 -1.99 -5.90 -12.16
CA ARG A 220 -1.87 -6.26 -13.58
C ARG A 220 -0.87 -7.39 -13.77
N GLU A 221 -1.26 -8.42 -14.51
CA GLU A 221 -0.36 -9.53 -14.89
C GLU A 221 0.94 -8.99 -15.49
N ASN A 222 2.07 -9.56 -15.07
CA ASN A 222 3.45 -9.15 -15.43
C ASN A 222 3.89 -7.76 -14.94
N PHE A 223 2.97 -6.84 -14.61
CA PHE A 223 3.29 -5.44 -14.29
C PHE A 223 2.84 -4.98 -12.90
N THR A 224 2.34 -5.88 -12.06
CA THR A 224 1.91 -5.59 -10.68
C THR A 224 2.97 -4.81 -9.91
N ALA A 225 4.19 -5.35 -9.83
CA ALA A 225 5.26 -4.73 -9.05
C ALA A 225 5.66 -3.33 -9.58
N PRO A 226 5.96 -3.13 -10.88
CA PRO A 226 6.27 -1.80 -11.39
C PRO A 226 5.10 -0.81 -11.30
N ASN A 227 3.85 -1.25 -11.49
CA ASN A 227 2.68 -0.37 -11.35
C ASN A 227 2.43 0.06 -9.89
N VAL A 228 2.58 -0.85 -8.92
CA VAL A 228 2.54 -0.52 -7.49
C VAL A 228 3.70 0.40 -7.13
N TYR A 229 4.90 0.13 -7.66
CA TYR A 229 6.09 0.95 -7.46
C TYR A 229 5.94 2.35 -8.06
N ALA A 230 5.28 2.50 -9.22
CA ALA A 230 4.91 3.79 -9.81
C ALA A 230 3.99 4.61 -8.90
N GLY A 231 3.18 3.95 -8.06
CA GLY A 231 2.42 4.59 -6.98
C GLY A 231 0.96 4.13 -6.84
N LEU A 232 0.54 3.09 -7.57
CA LEU A 232 -0.83 2.57 -7.55
C LEU A 232 -1.12 1.68 -6.34
N ASN A 233 -1.22 2.30 -5.16
CA ASN A 233 -1.65 1.65 -3.91
C ASN A 233 -2.32 2.66 -2.97
N GLY A 234 -3.11 2.18 -2.01
CA GLY A 234 -3.70 3.00 -0.94
C GLY A 234 -4.46 2.15 0.07
N PHE A 235 -4.97 2.75 1.15
CA PHE A 235 -5.68 2.01 2.20
C PHE A 235 -7.18 1.92 1.97
N TYR A 236 -7.74 0.80 2.39
CA TYR A 236 -9.17 0.61 2.55
C TYR A 236 -9.44 0.14 3.99
N LEU A 237 -9.84 1.07 4.85
CA LEU A 237 -10.10 0.82 6.26
C LEU A 237 -11.57 0.46 6.42
N LEU A 238 -11.82 -0.77 6.84
CA LEU A 238 -13.17 -1.34 6.93
C LEU A 238 -13.56 -1.51 8.40
N PHE A 239 -14.49 -0.69 8.84
CA PHE A 239 -14.91 -0.62 10.24
C PHE A 239 -16.15 -1.47 10.49
N ASP A 240 -16.29 -2.00 11.70
CA ASP A 240 -17.48 -2.73 12.15
C ASP A 240 -18.09 -2.04 13.39
N GLU A 241 -19.00 -2.71 14.08
CA GLU A 241 -19.61 -2.15 15.29
C GLU A 241 -18.66 -2.11 16.50
N LYS A 242 -17.58 -2.90 16.51
CA LYS A 242 -16.63 -3.00 17.62
C LYS A 242 -15.39 -2.14 17.43
N ASP A 243 -14.81 -2.11 16.24
CA ASP A 243 -13.82 -1.13 15.76
C ASP A 243 -14.56 -0.03 14.99
N ALA A 244 -15.23 0.87 15.71
CA ALA A 244 -16.22 1.78 15.13
C ALA A 244 -15.65 3.07 14.53
N ASN A 245 -14.33 3.24 14.49
CA ASN A 245 -13.65 4.51 14.16
C ASN A 245 -14.12 5.70 15.03
N ASP A 246 -14.43 5.45 16.31
CA ASP A 246 -14.86 6.45 17.28
C ASP A 246 -14.38 6.04 18.66
N GLU A 247 -13.34 6.72 19.14
CA GLU A 247 -12.72 6.45 20.44
C GLU A 247 -13.63 6.81 21.64
N THR A 248 -14.76 7.47 21.40
CA THR A 248 -15.71 7.90 22.43
C THR A 248 -16.97 7.03 22.50
N LYS A 249 -17.21 6.17 21.50
CA LYS A 249 -18.42 5.34 21.40
C LYS A 249 -18.36 4.19 22.41
N LYS A 250 -19.18 4.29 23.47
CA LYS A 250 -19.33 3.23 24.48
C LYS A 250 -19.81 1.92 23.86
N GLY A 251 -19.37 0.79 24.40
CA GLY A 251 -19.72 -0.55 23.90
C GLY A 251 -18.86 -1.02 22.72
N THR A 252 -17.89 -0.20 22.29
CA THR A 252 -16.89 -0.52 21.27
C THR A 252 -15.51 -0.66 21.92
N PHE A 253 -14.50 -1.05 21.14
CA PHE A 253 -13.12 -1.13 21.60
C PHE A 253 -12.50 0.23 21.92
N GLN A 254 -13.11 1.34 21.49
CA GLN A 254 -12.65 2.71 21.77
C GLN A 254 -11.15 2.89 21.41
N LEU A 255 -10.73 2.28 20.29
CA LEU A 255 -9.38 2.44 19.76
C LEU A 255 -9.15 3.90 19.32
N PRO A 256 -7.89 4.41 19.34
CA PRO A 256 -7.59 5.72 18.82
C PRO A 256 -8.17 5.92 17.43
N SER A 257 -8.77 7.08 17.20
CA SER A 257 -9.58 7.36 15.99
C SER A 257 -9.29 8.74 15.40
N GLY A 258 -9.80 9.01 14.20
CA GLY A 258 -9.59 10.30 13.52
C GLY A 258 -8.11 10.58 13.26
N LYS A 259 -7.60 11.74 13.69
CA LYS A 259 -6.17 12.09 13.51
C LYS A 259 -5.19 11.22 14.32
N TYR A 260 -5.70 10.35 15.19
CA TYR A 260 -4.93 9.44 16.03
C TYR A 260 -4.89 8.01 15.47
N ASP A 261 -5.56 7.75 14.35
CA ASP A 261 -5.49 6.50 13.57
C ASP A 261 -4.76 6.78 12.25
N VAL A 262 -3.49 6.40 12.19
CA VAL A 262 -2.55 6.88 11.16
C VAL A 262 -2.09 5.70 10.30
N PRO A 263 -2.51 5.64 9.02
CA PRO A 263 -2.03 4.62 8.09
C PRO A 263 -0.62 4.94 7.59
N LEU A 264 0.24 3.91 7.55
CA LEU A 264 1.64 3.99 7.13
C LEU A 264 1.94 2.90 6.08
N VAL A 265 2.18 3.31 4.83
CA VAL A 265 2.74 2.44 3.79
C VAL A 265 4.25 2.58 3.80
N LEU A 266 4.96 1.48 4.03
CA LEU A 266 6.41 1.40 3.93
C LEU A 266 6.79 0.93 2.52
N HIS A 267 7.64 1.71 1.86
CA HIS A 267 8.24 1.37 0.56
C HIS A 267 9.72 1.75 0.61
N ASP A 268 10.57 0.95 -0.03
CA ASP A 268 11.91 1.40 -0.41
C ASP A 268 11.95 1.73 -1.90
N VAL A 269 12.54 2.88 -2.23
CA VAL A 269 12.59 3.42 -3.59
C VAL A 269 14.05 3.75 -3.91
N GLN A 270 14.45 3.48 -5.13
CA GLN A 270 15.71 3.95 -5.70
C GLN A 270 15.45 5.06 -6.70
N PHE A 271 16.36 6.02 -6.76
CA PHE A 271 16.27 7.19 -7.61
C PHE A 271 17.53 7.38 -8.45
N ASP A 272 17.36 7.95 -9.64
CA ASP A 272 18.47 8.44 -10.44
C ASP A 272 19.04 9.76 -9.87
N GLN A 273 20.07 10.29 -10.53
CA GLN A 273 20.71 11.54 -10.11
C GLN A 273 19.84 12.79 -10.32
N ASN A 274 18.69 12.66 -10.99
CA ASN A 274 17.68 13.71 -11.16
C ASN A 274 16.50 13.53 -10.17
N GLY A 275 16.57 12.55 -9.26
CA GLY A 275 15.52 12.28 -8.30
C GLY A 275 14.29 11.59 -8.91
N GLN A 276 14.42 10.92 -10.06
CA GLN A 276 13.35 10.11 -10.65
C GLN A 276 13.45 8.66 -10.18
N PRO A 277 12.33 8.02 -9.78
CA PRO A 277 12.31 6.61 -9.43
C PRO A 277 12.86 5.74 -10.56
N VAL A 278 13.77 4.84 -10.21
CA VAL A 278 14.34 3.86 -11.13
C VAL A 278 13.75 2.50 -10.81
N TRP A 279 13.53 1.69 -11.83
CA TRP A 279 13.15 0.29 -11.74
C TRP A 279 14.27 -0.56 -12.37
N ASP A 280 15.10 -1.16 -11.53
CA ASP A 280 16.34 -1.86 -11.94
C ASP A 280 16.16 -3.38 -12.08
N PHE A 281 14.91 -3.83 -12.19
CA PHE A 281 14.56 -5.25 -12.22
C PHE A 281 14.50 -5.82 -13.65
N SER A 282 14.29 -4.95 -14.64
CA SER A 282 14.09 -5.29 -16.04
C SER A 282 14.41 -4.08 -16.92
N ASP A 283 14.61 -4.24 -18.23
CA ASP A 283 14.74 -3.08 -19.15
C ASP A 283 13.54 -2.13 -18.92
N PRO A 284 13.78 -0.82 -18.75
CA PRO A 284 12.74 0.12 -18.36
C PRO A 284 11.61 0.30 -19.38
N SER A 285 11.64 -0.33 -20.56
CA SER A 285 10.55 -0.21 -21.53
C SER A 285 9.74 -1.51 -21.65
N PRO A 286 8.39 -1.47 -21.54
CA PRO A 286 7.54 -2.58 -21.94
C PRO A 286 7.88 -3.01 -23.38
N THR A 287 8.06 -4.30 -23.60
CA THR A 287 8.29 -4.85 -24.94
C THR A 287 7.03 -5.54 -25.45
N VAL A 288 7.01 -5.87 -26.74
CA VAL A 288 5.87 -6.53 -27.39
C VAL A 288 6.30 -7.92 -27.84
N ASP A 289 5.51 -8.93 -27.52
CA ASP A 289 5.76 -10.31 -27.95
C ASP A 289 5.39 -10.53 -29.43
N LYS A 290 5.60 -11.75 -29.93
CA LYS A 290 5.30 -12.12 -31.33
C LYS A 290 3.81 -11.99 -31.71
N ASN A 291 2.91 -11.94 -30.74
CA ASN A 291 1.47 -11.84 -30.93
C ASN A 291 0.97 -10.40 -30.83
N GLY A 292 1.83 -9.45 -30.45
CA GLY A 292 1.44 -8.06 -30.21
C GLY A 292 1.11 -7.75 -28.75
N ASP A 293 1.33 -8.67 -27.82
CA ASP A 293 1.02 -8.48 -26.41
C ASP A 293 2.17 -7.79 -25.68
N PHE A 294 1.85 -6.81 -24.82
CA PHE A 294 2.85 -6.18 -23.97
C PHE A 294 3.32 -7.14 -22.88
N ILE A 295 4.62 -7.37 -22.81
CA ILE A 295 5.27 -8.17 -21.78
C ILE A 295 6.23 -7.31 -20.98
N ALA A 296 6.40 -7.66 -19.70
CA ALA A 296 7.53 -7.13 -18.94
C ALA A 296 8.80 -7.51 -19.68
N SER A 297 9.75 -6.58 -19.74
CA SER A 297 11.03 -6.82 -20.40
C SER A 297 11.85 -7.91 -19.69
N GLU A 298 12.95 -8.34 -20.32
CA GLU A 298 13.83 -9.36 -19.74
C GLU A 298 14.26 -8.96 -18.33
N MET A 299 13.94 -9.82 -17.35
CA MET A 299 14.30 -9.61 -15.96
C MET A 299 15.81 -9.80 -15.79
N TYR A 300 16.48 -8.81 -15.21
CA TYR A 300 17.89 -8.92 -14.84
C TYR A 300 18.08 -9.85 -13.63
N THR A 301 17.05 -10.06 -12.81
CA THR A 301 17.09 -10.89 -11.60
C THR A 301 15.69 -11.43 -11.27
N THR A 302 15.62 -12.55 -10.55
CA THR A 302 14.36 -13.11 -10.02
C THR A 302 14.21 -12.92 -8.51
N PHE A 303 15.17 -12.23 -7.88
CA PHE A 303 15.26 -12.17 -6.41
C PHE A 303 14.52 -10.97 -5.77
N GLY A 304 13.92 -10.10 -6.57
CA GLY A 304 13.24 -8.88 -6.11
C GLY A 304 14.06 -7.60 -6.24
N MET A 305 13.42 -6.46 -6.02
CA MET A 305 14.01 -5.13 -6.12
C MET A 305 14.08 -4.48 -4.74
N LEU A 306 15.24 -3.90 -4.41
CA LEU A 306 15.45 -3.12 -3.21
C LEU A 306 15.90 -1.70 -3.57
N GLY A 307 15.29 -0.70 -2.95
CA GLY A 307 15.74 0.68 -2.96
C GLY A 307 16.61 1.03 -1.77
N ASP A 308 17.36 2.12 -1.87
CA ASP A 308 18.19 2.71 -0.80
C ASP A 308 17.48 3.84 -0.04
N ARG A 309 16.37 4.37 -0.55
CA ARG A 309 15.57 5.40 0.13
C ARG A 309 14.32 4.79 0.74
N PHE A 310 14.30 4.72 2.07
CA PHE A 310 13.13 4.32 2.83
C PHE A 310 12.10 5.44 2.83
N THR A 311 10.90 5.12 2.37
CA THR A 311 9.77 6.05 2.35
C THR A 311 8.64 5.55 3.24
N VAL A 312 7.93 6.51 3.85
CA VAL A 312 6.66 6.26 4.53
C VAL A 312 5.62 7.17 3.91
N ASN A 313 4.54 6.58 3.39
CA ASN A 313 3.54 7.29 2.59
C ASN A 313 4.17 8.15 1.47
N ARG A 314 5.19 7.59 0.80
CA ARG A 314 5.94 8.19 -0.31
C ARG A 314 6.71 9.47 0.03
N ILE A 315 7.01 9.71 1.30
CA ILE A 315 7.99 10.72 1.72
C ILE A 315 9.24 10.01 2.23
N ILE A 316 10.42 10.44 1.83
CA ILE A 316 11.69 9.84 2.29
C ILE A 316 11.89 10.18 3.78
N GLN A 317 11.99 9.15 4.62
CA GLN A 317 12.26 9.22 6.07
C GLN A 317 11.57 10.41 6.77
N PRO A 318 10.22 10.48 6.79
CA PRO A 318 9.51 11.65 7.30
C PRO A 318 9.47 11.70 8.83
N TYR A 319 9.07 12.86 9.38
CA TYR A 319 8.68 12.98 10.79
C TYR A 319 7.15 13.13 10.95
N PHE A 320 6.62 12.73 12.10
CA PHE A 320 5.21 12.95 12.45
C PHE A 320 5.09 13.53 13.86
N LYS A 321 4.46 14.70 13.98
CA LYS A 321 4.25 15.36 15.28
C LYS A 321 3.07 14.72 15.99
N VAL A 322 3.29 14.30 17.22
CA VAL A 322 2.30 13.60 18.04
C VAL A 322 2.02 14.37 19.33
N GLU A 323 0.82 14.17 19.87
CA GLU A 323 0.45 14.58 21.21
C GLU A 323 0.85 13.48 22.22
N ALA A 324 1.02 13.84 23.50
CA ALA A 324 1.36 12.91 24.58
C ALA A 324 0.16 12.01 24.96
N ARG A 325 -0.22 11.10 24.06
CA ARG A 325 -1.38 10.19 24.17
C ARG A 325 -1.19 8.95 23.30
N LYS A 326 -2.20 8.05 23.30
CA LYS A 326 -2.23 6.87 22.45
C LYS A 326 -2.59 7.20 21.01
N TYR A 327 -1.88 6.56 20.08
CA TYR A 327 -2.14 6.54 18.63
C TYR A 327 -2.22 5.10 18.15
N ARG A 328 -3.05 4.85 17.14
CA ARG A 328 -3.05 3.62 16.34
C ARG A 328 -2.27 3.90 15.05
N PHE A 329 -1.27 3.09 14.76
CA PHE A 329 -0.58 3.11 13.47
C PHE A 329 -0.90 1.84 12.71
N ARG A 330 -1.41 1.97 11.48
CA ARG A 330 -1.74 0.85 10.59
C ARG A 330 -0.61 0.68 9.58
N ILE A 331 0.32 -0.21 9.88
CA ILE A 331 1.55 -0.35 9.13
C ILE A 331 1.35 -1.41 8.06
N LEU A 332 1.62 -1.04 6.81
CA LEU A 332 1.66 -1.91 5.64
C LEU A 332 3.08 -1.93 5.09
N ASN A 333 3.61 -3.12 4.81
CA ASN A 333 4.75 -3.23 3.90
C ASN A 333 4.23 -3.29 2.46
N GLY A 334 4.41 -2.20 1.73
CA GLY A 334 3.93 -2.07 0.35
C GLY A 334 4.89 -2.65 -0.70
N GLY A 335 6.03 -3.23 -0.30
CA GLY A 335 6.98 -3.89 -1.20
C GLY A 335 7.95 -2.96 -1.95
N PRO A 336 8.46 -3.37 -3.12
CA PRO A 336 8.12 -4.60 -3.83
C PRO A 336 8.78 -5.86 -3.24
N SER A 337 9.90 -5.74 -2.51
CA SER A 337 10.64 -6.94 -2.05
C SER A 337 11.27 -6.84 -0.66
N ARG A 338 11.42 -5.64 -0.10
CA ARG A 338 12.03 -5.48 1.22
C ARG A 338 11.18 -6.12 2.32
N LEU A 339 11.83 -6.86 3.21
CA LEU A 339 11.24 -7.29 4.48
C LEU A 339 11.68 -6.30 5.58
N TYR A 340 10.81 -6.09 6.57
CA TYR A 340 11.10 -5.23 7.70
C TYR A 340 11.03 -6.00 9.02
N GLN A 341 11.90 -5.63 9.95
CA GLN A 341 11.80 -5.96 11.36
C GLN A 341 11.86 -4.66 12.16
N LEU A 342 10.69 -4.16 12.57
CA LEU A 342 10.53 -2.81 13.13
C LEU A 342 10.53 -2.83 14.64
N TYR A 343 11.36 -1.96 15.22
CA TYR A 343 11.45 -1.71 16.65
C TYR A 343 11.12 -0.24 16.93
N LEU A 344 10.60 0.05 18.13
CA LEU A 344 10.42 1.42 18.61
C LEU A 344 11.63 1.83 19.45
N GLN A 345 12.27 2.95 19.12
CA GLN A 345 13.47 3.41 19.78
C GLN A 345 13.38 4.89 20.10
N LYS A 346 13.59 5.26 21.36
CA LYS A 346 13.79 6.66 21.73
C LYS A 346 15.18 7.13 21.27
N GLU A 347 15.27 8.38 20.84
CA GLU A 347 16.55 9.02 20.55
C GLU A 347 17.50 8.94 21.75
N GLY A 348 18.78 8.67 21.48
CA GLY A 348 19.83 8.56 22.51
C GLY A 348 19.83 7.23 23.27
N THR A 349 19.02 6.25 22.89
CA THR A 349 19.01 4.91 23.52
C THR A 349 19.30 3.78 22.52
N PRO A 350 20.52 3.71 21.93
CA PRO A 350 20.84 2.82 20.80
C PRO A 350 20.65 1.32 21.10
N ASP A 351 20.81 0.91 22.36
CA ASP A 351 20.72 -0.49 22.80
C ASP A 351 19.40 -0.81 23.50
N LYS A 352 18.42 0.09 23.46
CA LYS A 352 17.11 -0.09 24.09
C LYS A 352 15.99 0.14 23.11
N PHE A 353 15.03 -0.77 23.13
CA PHE A 353 13.77 -0.68 22.41
C PHE A 353 12.61 -0.62 23.38
N ASP A 354 11.62 0.19 23.05
CA ASP A 354 10.35 0.23 23.76
C ASP A 354 9.39 -0.79 23.15
N PRO A 355 8.57 -1.47 23.97
CA PRO A 355 7.68 -2.51 23.49
C PRO A 355 6.55 -1.94 22.65
N LEU A 356 6.16 -2.70 21.62
CA LEU A 356 5.02 -2.45 20.75
C LEU A 356 3.78 -3.18 21.28
N VAL A 357 2.63 -2.53 21.24
CA VAL A 357 1.33 -3.18 21.49
C VAL A 357 0.68 -3.47 20.15
N VAL A 358 0.71 -4.72 19.71
CA VAL A 358 0.16 -5.19 18.43
C VAL A 358 -1.29 -5.62 18.64
N ILE A 359 -2.19 -5.13 17.79
CA ILE A 359 -3.63 -5.43 17.89
C ILE A 359 -4.19 -6.11 16.65
N SER A 360 -3.45 -6.18 15.54
CA SER A 360 -3.84 -6.90 14.33
C SER A 360 -2.65 -7.57 13.64
N THR A 361 -2.96 -8.52 12.76
CA THR A 361 -2.03 -9.06 11.75
C THR A 361 -2.43 -8.53 10.37
N ASP A 362 -2.58 -9.38 9.34
CA ASP A 362 -2.95 -9.04 7.96
C ASP A 362 -4.37 -8.45 7.79
N GLY A 363 -4.85 -7.66 8.74
CA GLY A 363 -6.13 -6.95 8.66
C GLY A 363 -7.11 -7.38 9.74
N ASN A 364 -7.06 -8.58 10.31
CA ASN A 364 -7.95 -8.95 11.41
C ASN A 364 -7.40 -8.47 12.76
N LEU A 365 -8.30 -8.00 13.65
CA LEU A 365 -7.93 -7.79 15.05
C LEU A 365 -7.64 -9.13 15.73
N LEU A 366 -6.62 -9.12 16.59
CA LEU A 366 -6.29 -10.24 17.45
C LEU A 366 -7.36 -10.43 18.53
N PRO A 367 -7.58 -11.66 19.06
CA PRO A 367 -8.47 -11.89 20.19
C PRO A 367 -8.13 -11.05 21.43
N ALA A 368 -6.85 -10.70 21.60
CA ALA A 368 -6.36 -9.77 22.60
C ALA A 368 -5.06 -9.08 22.10
N PRO A 369 -4.73 -7.88 22.59
CA PRO A 369 -3.47 -7.22 22.27
C PRO A 369 -2.25 -8.05 22.70
N ILE A 370 -1.21 -8.06 21.87
CA ILE A 370 0.07 -8.71 22.16
C ILE A 370 1.13 -7.63 22.37
N VAL A 371 1.90 -7.74 23.44
CA VAL A 371 3.09 -6.92 23.66
C VAL A 371 4.28 -7.64 23.04
N ALA A 372 4.99 -6.98 22.13
CA ALA A 372 6.14 -7.53 21.42
C ALA A 372 7.29 -6.53 21.37
N ASP A 373 8.52 -7.02 21.32
CA ASP A 373 9.71 -6.17 21.18
C ASP A 373 9.82 -5.57 19.77
N HIS A 374 9.30 -6.28 18.77
CA HIS A 374 9.28 -5.87 17.37
C HIS A 374 8.10 -6.48 16.62
N ILE A 375 7.85 -5.97 15.42
CA ILE A 375 7.01 -6.61 14.41
C ILE A 375 7.83 -6.96 13.18
N SER A 376 7.52 -8.09 12.56
CA SER A 376 8.11 -8.51 11.29
C SER A 376 7.08 -8.36 10.18
N LEU A 377 7.46 -7.74 9.07
CA LEU A 377 6.56 -7.44 7.96
C LEU A 377 7.16 -7.94 6.64
N GLY A 378 6.57 -9.00 6.10
CA GLY A 378 6.71 -9.36 4.69
C GLY A 378 5.90 -8.45 3.79
N VAL A 379 6.18 -8.49 2.48
CA VAL A 379 5.45 -7.69 1.49
C VAL A 379 3.96 -8.03 1.54
N ALA A 380 3.12 -7.01 1.46
CA ALA A 380 1.67 -7.05 1.62
C ALA A 380 1.16 -7.34 3.03
N GLN A 381 2.03 -7.64 4.01
CA GLN A 381 1.59 -7.83 5.40
C GLN A 381 1.24 -6.51 6.07
N ARG A 382 0.30 -6.59 7.02
CA ARG A 382 -0.10 -5.46 7.86
C ARG A 382 0.07 -5.78 9.33
N HIS A 383 0.26 -4.73 10.12
CA HIS A 383 0.14 -4.75 11.57
C HIS A 383 -0.40 -3.40 12.04
N ASP A 384 -1.48 -3.44 12.81
CA ASP A 384 -1.95 -2.30 13.57
C ASP A 384 -1.28 -2.35 14.95
N ILE A 385 -0.63 -1.25 15.33
CA ILE A 385 0.03 -1.11 16.62
C ILE A 385 -0.50 0.10 17.38
N ILE A 386 -0.49 0.02 18.71
CA ILE A 386 -0.76 1.14 19.60
C ILE A 386 0.56 1.63 20.20
N ILE A 387 0.85 2.91 20.01
CA ILE A 387 1.96 3.59 20.67
C ILE A 387 1.38 4.61 21.64
N ASP A 388 1.82 4.54 22.90
CA ASP A 388 1.41 5.48 23.95
C ASP A 388 2.48 6.54 24.16
N PHE A 389 2.31 7.68 23.50
CA PHE A 389 3.28 8.77 23.58
C PHE A 389 3.21 9.56 24.90
N SER A 390 2.24 9.28 25.78
CA SER A 390 2.19 9.92 27.12
C SER A 390 3.37 9.54 28.02
N LYS A 391 4.13 8.50 27.63
CA LYS A 391 5.33 8.03 28.32
C LYS A 391 6.59 8.82 27.99
N TYR A 392 6.56 9.67 26.95
CA TYR A 392 7.68 10.49 26.52
C TYR A 392 7.51 11.94 26.96
N GLN A 393 8.61 12.68 27.05
CA GLN A 393 8.59 14.10 27.38
C GLN A 393 8.39 14.93 26.11
N PRO A 394 7.73 16.10 26.18
CA PRO A 394 7.68 17.04 25.06
C PRO A 394 9.09 17.36 24.55
N GLY A 395 9.31 17.18 23.25
CA GLY A 395 10.62 17.37 22.60
C GLY A 395 11.43 16.09 22.42
N ASP A 396 11.01 14.96 23.00
CA ASP A 396 11.60 13.65 22.69
C ASP A 396 11.32 13.24 21.24
N PHE A 397 12.32 12.63 20.60
CA PHE A 397 12.16 11.94 19.32
C PHE A 397 12.09 10.43 19.53
N VAL A 398 11.16 9.79 18.83
CA VAL A 398 10.97 8.34 18.85
C VAL A 398 10.94 7.84 17.41
N TYR A 399 11.74 6.83 17.12
CA TYR A 399 11.94 6.27 15.79
C TYR A 399 11.34 4.87 15.69
N LEU A 400 10.71 4.58 14.56
CA LEU A 400 10.55 3.22 14.09
C LEU A 400 11.81 2.86 13.31
N VAL A 401 12.58 1.89 13.81
CA VAL A 401 13.85 1.48 13.22
C VAL A 401 13.75 0.08 12.64
N ASN A 402 14.29 -0.10 11.43
CA ASN A 402 14.42 -1.42 10.82
C ASN A 402 15.75 -2.07 11.27
N ARG A 403 15.71 -3.28 11.81
CA ARG A 403 16.90 -4.01 12.27
C ARG A 403 17.21 -5.28 11.48
N ILE A 404 16.39 -5.62 10.49
CA ILE A 404 16.73 -6.67 9.54
C ILE A 404 17.59 -6.10 8.43
N GLU A 405 18.70 -6.78 8.19
CA GLU A 405 19.58 -6.55 7.06
C GLU A 405 19.14 -7.46 5.92
N MET A 406 18.82 -6.90 4.76
CA MET A 406 18.37 -7.68 3.60
C MET A 406 19.53 -8.05 2.66
N ARG A 407 20.69 -7.42 2.84
CA ARG A 407 21.87 -7.51 1.97
C ARG A 407 23.13 -7.34 2.81
N ASN A 408 24.13 -8.18 2.55
CA ASN A 408 25.40 -8.24 3.31
C ASN A 408 26.53 -7.38 2.70
N ASP A 409 26.23 -6.62 1.65
CA ASP A 409 27.22 -5.95 0.80
C ASP A 409 27.24 -4.43 0.91
#